data_AF-A0A238FHU5-F1
#
_entry.id   AF-A0A238FHU5-F1
#
_cell.length_a   1.000
_cell.length_b   1.000
_cell.length_c   1.000
_cell.angle_alpha   90.00
_cell.angle_beta   90.00
_cell.angle_gamma   90.00
#
_symmetry.space_group_name_H-M   'P 1'
#
loop_
_entity.id
_entity.type
_entity.pdbx_description
1 polymer ?
#
loop_
_entity_poly.entity_id
_entity_poly.type
_entity_poly.pdbx_seq_one_letter_code
_entity_poly.pdbx_strand_id
1 'polypeptide(L)' 'MVKALVNGVVIAESDQTSMADDNHVSEASHWDIDIGDGNVLSDAAWYYPKCITERAKDLASRTAFYKNKVQIVE' A
#
# COMPACT_ATOMS: atom_id res chain seq x y z
N MET A 1 -3.66 -14.38 7.04
CA MET A 1 -2.75 -14.00 5.93
C MET A 1 -3.49 -12.90 5.22
N VAL A 2 -3.03 -11.65 5.33
CA VAL A 2 -3.90 -10.52 4.95
C VAL A 2 -3.82 -10.29 3.45
N LYS A 3 -4.97 -10.11 2.82
CA LYS A 3 -5.08 -9.81 1.39
C LYS A 3 -5.73 -8.44 1.18
N ALA A 4 -5.16 -7.68 0.25
CA ALA A 4 -5.78 -6.47 -0.28
C ALA A 4 -6.50 -6.82 -1.58
N LEU A 5 -7.78 -6.52 -1.64
CA LEU A 5 -8.64 -6.76 -2.80
C LEU A 5 -9.12 -5.44 -3.38
N VAL A 6 -9.27 -5.41 -4.70
CA VAL A 6 -10.03 -4.37 -5.40
C VAL A 6 -11.01 -5.02 -6.34
N ASN A 7 -12.30 -4.66 -6.23
CA ASN A 7 -13.39 -5.27 -7.01
C ASN A 7 -13.41 -6.82 -6.95
N GLY A 8 -12.96 -7.42 -5.84
CA GLY A 8 -12.85 -8.87 -5.67
C GLY A 8 -11.57 -9.52 -6.23
N VAL A 9 -10.70 -8.74 -6.88
CA VAL A 9 -9.38 -9.19 -7.37
C VAL A 9 -8.34 -8.97 -6.28
N VAL A 10 -7.54 -9.99 -5.97
CA VAL A 10 -6.41 -9.88 -5.03
C VAL A 10 -5.26 -9.14 -5.71
N ILE A 11 -4.88 -7.99 -5.15
CA ILE A 11 -3.80 -7.14 -5.68
C ILE A 11 -2.52 -7.20 -4.84
N ALA A 12 -2.61 -7.65 -3.59
CA ALA A 12 -1.47 -7.89 -2.73
C ALA A 12 -1.82 -8.89 -1.62
N GLU A 13 -0.84 -9.70 -1.23
CA GLU A 13 -0.90 -10.60 -0.11
C GLU A 13 0.29 -10.33 0.82
N SER A 14 0.06 -10.34 2.12
CA SER A 14 1.14 -10.18 3.09
C SER A 14 0.85 -10.92 4.39
N ASP A 15 1.87 -11.59 4.89
CA ASP A 15 1.88 -12.20 6.23
C ASP A 15 2.22 -11.17 7.33
N GLN A 16 2.61 -9.94 6.95
CA GLN A 16 2.97 -8.87 7.89
C GLN A 16 2.32 -7.54 7.50
N THR A 17 1.18 -7.23 8.13
CA THR A 17 0.48 -5.96 7.99
C THR A 17 0.72 -5.04 9.19
N SER A 18 0.92 -3.76 8.91
CA SER A 18 1.10 -2.71 9.93
C SER A 18 0.40 -1.45 9.47
N MET A 19 -0.37 -0.81 10.34
CA MET A 19 -0.91 0.52 10.06
C MET A 19 0.21 1.55 10.20
N ALA A 20 0.45 2.33 9.14
CA ALA A 20 1.38 3.45 9.15
C ALA A 20 0.60 4.76 9.33
N ASP A 21 1.08 5.61 10.25
CA ASP A 21 0.64 7.00 10.35
C ASP A 21 1.55 7.87 9.46
N ASP A 22 0.95 8.61 8.53
CA ASP A 22 1.59 9.37 7.43
C ASP A 22 2.54 10.50 7.88
N ASN A 23 2.74 10.69 9.19
CA ASN A 23 3.47 11.83 9.74
C ASN A 23 5.01 11.63 9.80
N HIS A 24 5.56 10.59 9.17
CA HIS A 24 6.95 10.14 9.40
C HIS A 24 7.79 9.93 8.13
N VAL A 25 7.31 10.41 6.98
CA VAL A 25 7.82 10.10 5.64
C VAL A 25 7.96 11.38 4.83
N SER A 26 9.07 11.56 4.11
CA SER A 26 9.38 12.81 3.39
C SER A 26 8.95 12.77 1.93
N GLU A 27 8.93 11.59 1.33
CA GLU A 27 8.66 11.37 -0.08
C GLU A 27 7.84 10.08 -0.22
N ALA A 28 6.76 10.14 -0.97
CA ALA A 28 5.92 9.00 -1.33
C ALA A 28 5.90 8.89 -2.86
N SER A 29 6.12 7.68 -3.37
CA SER A 29 5.90 7.38 -4.79
C SER A 29 4.56 6.65 -4.92
N HIS A 30 3.67 7.21 -5.72
CA HIS A 30 2.37 6.62 -6.03
C HIS A 30 2.47 5.69 -7.22
N TRP A 31 1.75 4.58 -7.13
CA TRP A 31 1.73 3.54 -8.15
C TRP A 31 0.28 3.28 -8.56
N ASP A 32 0.08 3.22 -9.87
CA ASP A 32 -1.15 2.78 -10.48
C ASP A 32 -1.15 1.25 -10.50
N ILE A 33 -2.28 0.65 -10.13
CA ILE A 33 -2.45 -0.80 -10.16
C ILE A 33 -3.38 -1.14 -11.30
N ASP A 34 -2.84 -1.79 -12.33
CA ASP A 34 -3.64 -2.47 -13.35
C ASP A 34 -4.19 -3.76 -12.75
N ILE A 35 -5.51 -3.81 -12.59
CA ILE A 35 -6.23 -4.99 -12.07
C ILE A 35 -6.77 -5.89 -13.18
N GLY A 36 -6.42 -5.62 -14.44
CA GLY A 36 -6.90 -6.33 -15.62
C GLY A 36 -8.21 -5.77 -16.17
N ASP A 37 -8.60 -6.24 -17.35
CA ASP A 37 -9.85 -5.86 -18.04
C ASP A 37 -10.01 -4.35 -18.29
N GLY A 38 -8.89 -3.63 -18.46
CA GLY A 38 -8.87 -2.18 -18.69
C GLY A 38 -9.16 -1.35 -17.43
N ASN A 39 -9.23 -1.98 -16.26
CA ASN A 39 -9.40 -1.29 -14.99
C ASN A 39 -8.03 -0.97 -14.40
N VAL A 40 -7.66 0.30 -14.44
CA VAL A 40 -6.48 0.82 -13.76
C VAL A 40 -6.95 1.63 -12.55
N LEU A 41 -6.49 1.27 -11.36
CA LEU A 41 -6.66 2.15 -10.21
C LEU A 41 -5.45 3.06 -10.10
N SER A 42 -5.69 4.33 -10.43
CA SER A 42 -4.69 5.36 -10.23
C SER A 42 -4.49 5.69 -8.75
N ASP A 43 -3.24 5.90 -8.36
CA ASP A 43 -2.81 6.16 -6.97
C ASP A 43 -3.38 5.14 -5.97
N ALA A 44 -3.37 3.85 -6.30
CA ALA A 44 -3.93 2.81 -5.43
C ALA A 44 -2.98 2.41 -4.31
N ALA A 45 -1.68 2.44 -4.60
CA ALA A 45 -0.62 2.17 -3.64
C ALA A 45 0.34 3.34 -3.58
N TRP A 46 0.96 3.51 -2.43
CA TRP A 46 2.16 4.32 -2.33
C TRP A 46 3.25 3.54 -1.60
N TYR A 47 4.46 3.86 -1.96
CA TYR A 47 5.67 3.31 -1.36
C TYR A 47 6.50 4.46 -0.81
N TYR A 48 7.12 4.24 0.35
CA TYR A 48 8.00 5.22 0.99
C TYR A 48 9.46 4.83 0.76
N PRO A 49 10.13 5.36 -0.28
CA PRO A 49 11.54 5.04 -0.56
C PRO A 49 12.50 5.59 0.49
N LYS A 50 12.09 6.63 1.22
CA LYS A 50 12.94 7.30 2.21
C LYS A 50 12.14 7.66 3.45
N CYS A 51 12.43 6.94 4.53
CA CYS A 51 11.90 7.25 5.85
C CYS A 51 12.83 8.22 6.58
N ILE A 52 12.28 9.33 7.06
CA ILE A 52 13.03 10.40 7.76
C ILE A 52 13.13 10.18 9.26
N THR A 53 12.50 9.12 9.80
CA THR A 53 12.52 8.83 11.25
C THR A 53 12.94 7.39 11.54
N GLU A 54 13.65 7.18 12.66
CA GLU A 54 14.08 5.84 13.12
C GLU A 54 12.91 4.86 13.28
N ARG A 55 11.75 5.36 13.69
CA ARG A 55 10.51 4.57 13.83
C ARG A 55 9.94 4.07 12.50
N ALA A 56 10.26 4.75 11.41
CA ALA A 56 9.75 4.42 10.08
C ALA A 56 10.77 3.62 9.25
N LYS A 57 11.97 3.31 9.77
CA LYS A 57 12.95 2.47 9.03
C LYS A 57 12.38 1.12 8.62
N ASP A 58 11.54 0.52 9.48
CA ASP A 58 10.87 -0.76 9.17
C ASP A 58 9.75 -0.61 8.12
N LEU A 59 9.32 0.61 7.82
CA LEU A 59 8.32 0.95 6.79
C LEU A 59 8.97 1.32 5.44
N ALA A 60 10.28 1.62 5.42
CA ALA A 60 11.03 2.11 4.25
C ALA A 60 11.12 1.10 3.09
N SER A 61 10.57 -0.10 3.25
CA SER A 61 10.53 -1.14 2.22
C SER A 61 9.15 -1.81 2.14
N ARG A 62 8.10 -1.15 2.64
CA ARG A 62 6.73 -1.66 2.64
C ARG A 62 5.85 -0.86 1.68
N THR A 63 4.96 -1.57 1.01
CA THR A 63 3.92 -0.97 0.15
C THR A 63 2.67 -0.72 0.99
N ALA A 64 2.17 0.51 0.97
CA ALA A 64 0.94 0.90 1.65
C ALA A 64 -0.20 1.11 0.64
N PHE A 65 -1.44 0.86 1.08
CA PHE A 65 -2.63 1.01 0.27
C PHE A 65 -3.62 1.96 0.94
N TYR A 66 -4.33 2.75 0.14
CA TYR A 66 -5.40 3.62 0.63
C TYR A 66 -6.57 2.78 1.16
N LYS A 67 -6.89 2.92 2.44
CA LYS A 67 -8.01 2.20 3.10
C LYS A 67 -9.37 2.42 2.42
N ASN A 68 -9.55 3.54 1.72
CA ASN A 68 -10.77 3.85 0.97
C ASN A 68 -10.77 3.34 -0.48
N LYS A 69 -9.65 2.78 -0.97
CA LYS A 69 -9.53 2.24 -2.34
C LYS A 69 -9.42 0.71 -2.38
N VAL A 70 -9.01 0.08 -1.29
CA VAL A 70 -8.85 -1.37 -1.21
C VAL A 70 -9.69 -1.96 -0.08
N GLN A 71 -10.18 -3.17 -0.29
CA GLN A 71 -10.79 -3.99 0.75
C GLN A 71 -9.71 -4.88 1.39
N ILE A 72 -9.56 -4.82 2.71
CA ILE A 72 -8.65 -5.69 3.47
C ILE A 72 -9.44 -6.90 3.99
N VAL A 73 -8.94 -8.11 3.75
CA VAL A 73 -9.48 -9.37 4.30
C VAL A 73 -8.37 -10.17 4.97
N GLU A 74 -8.68 -10.92 6.04
CA GLU A 74 -7.71 -11.69 6.85
C GLU A 74 -7.64 -13.19 6.51
#